data_AF-A0A2P7NTY2-F1
#
_entry.id   AF-A0A2P7NTY2-F1
#
_cell.length_a   1.000
_cell.length_b   1.000
_cell.length_c   1.000
_cell.angle_alpha   90.00
_cell.angle_beta   90.00
_cell.angle_gamma   90.00
#
_symmetry.space_group_name_H-M   'P 1'
#
loop_
_entity.id
_entity.type
_entity.pdbx_description
1 polymer ?
#
loop_
_entity_poly.entity_id
_entity_poly.type
_entity_poly.pdbx_seq_one_letter_code
_entity_poly.pdbx_strand_id
1 'polypeptide(L)'
;MSAATPLLRCAVSYADTTHQIETRLIDDPYRAALYDIGGRFSFKAVMLGTTNKIDTIKIYAYLQGLEKDFPIHQATYMPPFSRSSEPFQLTPINHLYAGEYEREMQYQCTLAWVKA
;
A
#
# COMPACT_ATOMS: atom_id res chain seq x y z
N MET A 1 25.28 -15.53 -2.54
CA MET A 1 24.18 -15.66 -1.55
C MET A 1 23.12 -14.64 -1.93
N SER A 2 21.90 -15.07 -2.28
CA SER A 2 20.81 -14.14 -2.64
C SER A 2 20.38 -13.37 -1.38
N ALA A 3 20.40 -12.04 -1.45
CA ALA A 3 19.97 -11.18 -0.35
C ALA A 3 18.44 -11.07 -0.34
N ALA A 4 17.82 -11.18 0.84
CA ALA A 4 16.39 -10.99 0.97
C ALA A 4 16.03 -9.51 0.75
N THR A 5 15.01 -9.25 -0.06
CA THR A 5 14.49 -7.90 -0.35
C THR A 5 13.12 -7.73 0.28
N PRO A 6 12.77 -6.54 0.81
CA PRO A 6 11.46 -6.32 1.38
C PRO A 6 10.38 -6.29 0.31
N LEU A 7 9.23 -6.84 0.66
CA LEU A 7 8.02 -6.88 -0.15
C LEU A 7 6.83 -6.51 0.73
N LEU A 8 6.15 -5.44 0.34
CA LEU A 8 4.88 -5.03 0.93
C LEU A 8 3.75 -5.62 0.10
N ARG A 9 2.82 -6.33 0.75
CA ARG A 9 1.62 -6.89 0.12
C ARG A 9 0.39 -6.27 0.74
N CYS A 10 -0.42 -5.60 -0.06
CA CYS A 10 -1.68 -5.00 0.39
C CYS A 10 -2.86 -5.72 -0.26
N ALA A 11 -3.76 -6.24 0.56
CA ALA A 11 -5.09 -6.63 0.13
C ALA A 11 -5.97 -5.38 0.19
N VAL A 12 -6.54 -4.97 -0.95
CA VAL A 12 -7.41 -3.80 -1.04
C VAL A 12 -8.74 -4.24 -1.62
N SER A 13 -9.80 -4.07 -0.86
CA SER A 13 -11.13 -4.57 -1.18
C SER A 13 -12.10 -3.40 -1.37
N TYR A 14 -12.91 -3.50 -2.41
CA TYR A 14 -14.06 -2.62 -2.63
C TYR A 14 -15.19 -3.45 -3.22
N ALA A 15 -16.37 -3.35 -2.60
CA ALA A 15 -17.46 -4.30 -2.81
C ALA A 15 -16.95 -5.75 -2.69
N ASP A 16 -17.25 -6.61 -3.66
CA ASP A 16 -16.88 -8.03 -3.63
C ASP A 16 -15.54 -8.35 -4.32
N THR A 17 -14.77 -7.33 -4.70
CA THR A 17 -13.47 -7.51 -5.38
C THR A 17 -12.31 -7.14 -4.47
N THR A 18 -11.31 -8.02 -4.40
CA THR A 18 -10.07 -7.78 -3.67
C THR A 18 -8.88 -7.78 -4.62
N HIS A 19 -8.15 -6.67 -4.63
CA HIS A 19 -6.89 -6.50 -5.36
C HIS A 19 -5.72 -6.86 -4.44
N GLN A 20 -4.79 -7.66 -4.94
CA GLN A 20 -3.52 -7.95 -4.28
C GLN A 20 -2.44 -7.07 -4.88
N ILE A 21 -1.98 -6.07 -4.12
CA ILE A 21 -0.99 -5.10 -4.57
C ILE A 21 0.36 -5.44 -3.95
N GLU A 22 1.33 -5.76 -4.79
CA GLU A 22 2.72 -5.94 -4.40
C GLU A 22 3.50 -4.65 -4.62
N THR A 23 4.17 -4.16 -3.58
CA THR A 23 5.03 -2.99 -3.64
C THR A 23 6.45 -3.37 -3.23
N ARG A 24 7.39 -3.12 -4.14
CA ARG A 24 8.84 -3.26 -3.89
C ARG A 24 9.43 -1.92 -3.50
N LEU A 25 10.67 -1.96 -3.01
CA LEU A 25 11.45 -0.75 -2.77
C LEU A 25 11.59 0.05 -4.05
N ILE A 26 11.42 1.35 -3.91
CA ILE A 26 11.73 2.35 -4.94
C ILE A 26 12.60 3.44 -4.31
N ASP A 27 13.40 4.06 -5.16
CA ASP A 27 14.30 5.18 -4.90
C ASP A 27 13.70 6.54 -5.30
N ASP A 28 12.61 6.53 -6.09
CA ASP A 28 11.85 7.73 -6.49
C ASP A 28 10.35 7.54 -6.22
N PRO A 29 9.75 8.30 -5.26
CA PRO A 29 8.34 8.17 -4.89
C PRO A 29 7.35 8.54 -6.01
N TYR A 30 7.79 9.29 -7.03
CA TYR A 30 6.93 9.68 -8.16
C TYR A 30 6.71 8.53 -9.14
N ARG A 31 7.51 7.46 -9.06
CA ARG A 31 7.35 6.24 -9.87
C ARG A 31 6.42 5.19 -9.28
N ALA A 32 5.97 5.37 -8.03
CA ALA A 32 5.03 4.44 -7.43
C ALA A 32 3.69 4.44 -8.18
N ALA A 33 3.24 3.23 -8.54
CA ALA A 33 2.00 2.99 -9.25
C ALA A 33 0.78 3.45 -8.44
N LEU A 34 -0.22 3.94 -9.16
CA LEU A 34 -1.56 4.24 -8.65
C LEU A 34 -2.49 3.17 -9.23
N TYR A 35 -3.16 2.43 -8.35
CA TYR A 35 -4.02 1.31 -8.73
C TYR A 35 -5.48 1.75 -8.70
N ASP A 36 -6.21 1.52 -9.79
CA ASP A 36 -7.66 1.63 -9.82
C ASP A 36 -8.29 0.52 -8.98
N ILE A 37 -9.23 0.92 -8.12
CA ILE A 37 -10.00 0.02 -7.24
C ILE A 37 -11.47 0.21 -7.61
N GLY A 38 -11.92 -0.60 -8.56
CA GLY A 38 -13.29 -0.69 -9.01
C GLY A 38 -13.87 0.58 -9.65
N GLY A 39 -13.04 1.44 -10.25
CA GLY A 39 -13.48 2.69 -10.88
C GLY A 39 -14.08 3.69 -9.90
N ARG A 40 -13.70 3.62 -8.61
CA ARG A 40 -14.24 4.47 -7.54
C ARG A 40 -13.16 4.99 -6.62
N PHE A 41 -12.19 4.16 -6.29
CA PHE A 41 -11.06 4.53 -5.46
C PHE A 41 -9.76 4.33 -6.22
N SER A 42 -8.74 5.06 -5.79
CA SER A 42 -7.37 4.79 -6.21
C SER A 42 -6.51 4.50 -4.99
N PHE A 43 -5.64 3.50 -5.09
CA PHE A 43 -4.75 3.08 -4.01
C PHE A 43 -3.29 3.20 -4.44
N LYS A 44 -2.44 3.76 -3.58
CA LYS A 44 -1.00 3.87 -3.83
C LYS A 44 -0.23 3.51 -2.57
N ALA A 45 0.66 2.53 -2.70
CA ALA A 45 1.64 2.21 -1.69
C ALA A 45 3.05 2.57 -2.18
N VAL A 46 3.84 3.14 -1.28
CA VAL A 46 5.19 3.63 -1.56
C VAL A 46 6.10 3.06 -0.47
N MET A 47 7.11 2.29 -0.86
CA MET A 47 8.14 1.82 0.06
C MET A 47 9.48 2.39 -0.39
N LEU A 48 10.00 3.36 0.37
CA LEU A 48 11.26 4.04 0.07
C LEU A 48 12.41 3.43 0.85
N GLY A 49 13.57 3.35 0.21
CA GLY A 49 14.82 3.00 0.87
C GLY A 49 15.83 2.38 -0.08
N THR A 50 16.71 1.55 0.49
CA THR A 50 17.77 0.81 -0.21
C THR A 50 17.56 -0.68 -0.03
N THR A 51 18.24 -1.53 -0.81
CA THR A 51 18.10 -2.99 -0.77
C THR A 51 18.14 -3.61 0.64
N ASN A 52 18.88 -2.98 1.55
CA ASN A 52 19.02 -3.46 2.92
C ASN A 52 18.20 -2.67 3.95
N LYS A 53 17.57 -1.55 3.60
CA LYS A 53 16.92 -0.68 4.60
C LYS A 53 15.68 -0.03 4.01
N ILE A 54 14.57 -0.13 4.72
CA ILE A 54 13.37 0.65 4.44
C ILE A 54 13.46 1.94 5.25
N ASP A 55 13.36 3.09 4.58
CA ASP A 55 13.39 4.41 5.20
C ASP A 55 11.98 4.89 5.59
N THR A 56 10.96 4.59 4.77
CA THR A 56 9.56 4.86 5.09
C THR A 56 8.62 4.02 4.21
N ILE A 57 7.43 3.72 4.74
CA ILE A 57 6.32 3.18 3.96
C ILE A 57 5.17 4.19 4.04
N LYS A 58 4.62 4.56 2.90
CA LYS A 58 3.48 5.48 2.81
C LYS A 58 2.35 4.81 2.04
N ILE A 59 1.15 4.88 2.60
CA ILE A 59 -0.08 4.41 1.97
C ILE A 59 -0.96 5.61 1.73
N TYR A 60 -1.52 5.66 0.53
CA TYR A 60 -2.46 6.67 0.10
C TYR A 60 -3.70 5.98 -0.46
N ALA A 61 -4.86 6.50 -0.08
CA ALA A 61 -6.11 6.18 -0.74
C ALA A 61 -6.78 7.46 -1.21
N TYR A 62 -7.39 7.38 -2.38
CA TYR A 62 -8.09 8.48 -3.00
C TYR A 62 -9.50 8.04 -3.40
N LEU A 63 -10.43 8.99 -3.37
CA LEU A 63 -11.69 8.89 -4.09
C LEU A 63 -11.49 9.44 -5.50
N GLN A 64 -11.89 8.69 -6.53
CA GLN A 64 -11.77 9.16 -7.90
C GLN A 64 -12.73 10.30 -8.20
N GLY A 65 -12.21 11.36 -8.81
CA GLY A 65 -12.98 12.50 -9.27
C GLY A 65 -12.98 12.62 -10.79
N LEU A 66 -13.78 13.56 -11.32
CA LEU A 66 -13.88 13.80 -12.76
C LEU A 66 -12.57 14.33 -13.36
N GLU A 67 -11.92 15.26 -12.68
CA GLU A 67 -10.66 15.86 -13.16
C GLU A 67 -9.43 15.32 -12.41
N LYS A 68 -9.58 15.05 -11.12
CA LYS A 68 -8.50 14.58 -10.26
C LYS A 68 -9.04 13.76 -9.10
N ASP A 69 -8.19 12.87 -8.63
CA ASP A 69 -8.42 12.06 -7.44
C ASP A 69 -8.29 12.92 -6.16
N PHE A 70 -9.21 12.71 -5.23
CA PHE A 70 -9.26 13.40 -3.94
C PHE A 70 -8.64 12.52 -2.84
N PRO A 71 -7.61 12.98 -2.12
CA PRO A 71 -7.03 12.19 -1.04
C PRO A 71 -8.03 12.05 0.11
N ILE A 72 -8.34 10.80 0.47
CA ILE A 72 -9.24 10.49 1.59
C ILE A 72 -8.50 9.88 2.78
N HIS A 73 -7.30 9.34 2.53
CA HIS A 73 -6.48 8.75 3.58
C HIS A 73 -4.99 8.79 3.22
N GLN A 74 -4.18 9.07 4.23
CA GLN A 74 -2.73 8.91 4.17
C GLN A 74 -2.23 8.33 5.49
N ALA A 75 -1.47 7.23 5.41
CA ALA A 75 -0.74 6.67 6.54
C ALA A 75 0.77 6.66 6.23
N THR A 76 1.59 7.02 7.22
CA THR A 76 3.05 6.96 7.13
C THR A 76 3.57 6.07 8.25
N TYR A 77 4.36 5.06 7.87
CA TYR A 77 5.03 4.14 8.76
C TYR A 77 6.53 4.41 8.69
N MET A 78 7.15 4.50 9.87
CA MET A 78 8.57 4.82 10.03
C MET A 78 9.29 3.63 10.66
N PRO A 79 10.60 3.44 10.39
CA PRO A 79 11.40 2.40 11.02
C PRO A 79 11.40 2.53 12.56
N PRO A 80 11.76 1.44 13.28
CA PRO A 80 12.34 0.20 12.76
C PRO A 80 11.30 -0.79 12.22
N PHE A 81 11.65 -1.47 11.12
CA PHE A 81 10.89 -2.59 10.56
C PHE A 81 11.65 -3.90 10.78
N SER A 82 10.95 -4.92 11.28
CA SER A 82 11.53 -6.24 11.50
C SER A 82 11.98 -6.89 10.19
N ARG A 83 13.22 -7.41 10.16
CA ARG A 83 13.74 -8.20 9.04
C ARG A 83 13.37 -9.68 9.20
N SER A 84 12.13 -10.01 8.82
CA SER A 84 11.61 -11.38 8.87
C SER A 84 11.18 -11.87 7.49
N SER A 85 11.42 -13.15 7.19
CA SER A 85 10.84 -13.82 6.01
C SER A 85 9.36 -14.15 6.21
N GLU A 86 8.90 -14.23 7.46
CA GLU A 86 7.49 -14.40 7.78
C GLU A 86 6.76 -13.05 7.64
N PRO A 87 5.67 -12.99 6.84
CA PRO A 87 4.89 -11.76 6.71
C PRO A 87 4.29 -11.35 8.04
N PHE A 88 4.61 -10.14 8.49
CA PHE A 88 3.94 -9.54 9.65
C PHE A 88 2.92 -8.50 9.19
N GLN A 89 1.86 -8.33 9.98
CA GLN A 89 0.84 -7.32 9.72
C GLN A 89 1.42 -5.93 9.99
N LEU A 90 1.63 -5.15 8.92
CA LEU A 90 2.10 -3.77 9.01
C LEU A 90 0.95 -2.84 9.42
N THR A 91 -0.25 -3.10 8.92
CA THR A 91 -1.44 -2.28 9.17
C THR A 91 -2.54 -3.12 9.80
N PRO A 92 -3.45 -2.50 10.59
CA PRO A 92 -4.75 -3.10 10.84
C PRO A 92 -5.55 -3.18 9.52
N ILE A 93 -6.74 -3.77 9.60
CA ILE A 93 -7.75 -3.57 8.56
C ILE A 93 -8.26 -2.13 8.71
N ASN A 94 -8.04 -1.31 7.68
CA ASN A 94 -8.54 0.05 7.63
C ASN A 94 -9.82 0.07 6.79
N HIS A 95 -10.85 0.74 7.29
CA HIS A 95 -12.12 0.94 6.61
C HIS A 95 -12.23 2.43 6.25
N LEU A 96 -12.31 2.73 4.95
CA LEU A 96 -12.33 4.09 4.43
C LEU A 96 -13.67 4.34 3.74
N TYR A 97 -14.43 5.30 4.27
CA TYR A 97 -15.75 5.68 3.77
C TYR A 97 -15.67 7.01 3.04
N ALA A 98 -16.03 7.04 1.75
CA ALA A 98 -16.04 8.28 0.98
C ALA A 98 -16.97 8.21 -0.25
N GLY A 99 -17.34 9.39 -0.76
CA GLY A 99 -18.17 9.54 -1.94
C GLY A 99 -19.66 9.35 -1.67
N GLU A 100 -20.45 9.28 -2.74
CA GLU A 100 -21.89 9.07 -2.66
C GLU A 100 -22.22 7.69 -2.10
N TYR A 101 -23.29 7.61 -1.29
CA TYR A 101 -23.76 6.37 -0.66
C TYR A 101 -22.78 5.72 0.32
N GLU A 102 -21.87 6.51 0.91
CA GLU A 102 -20.93 6.05 1.94
C GLU A 102 -20.14 4.79 1.52
N ARG A 103 -19.66 4.79 0.27
CA ARG A 103 -18.89 3.67 -0.27
C ARG A 103 -17.71 3.36 0.64
N GLU A 104 -17.52 2.07 0.88
CA GLU A 104 -16.48 1.55 1.75
C GLU A 104 -15.39 0.86 0.95
N MET A 105 -14.16 1.35 1.07
CA MET A 105 -12.96 0.63 0.66
C MET A 105 -12.21 0.14 1.91
N GLN A 106 -11.79 -1.13 1.89
CA GLN A 106 -10.98 -1.72 2.94
C GLN A 106 -9.56 -1.96 2.47
N TYR A 107 -8.58 -1.83 3.36
CA TYR A 107 -7.23 -2.33 3.07
C TYR A 107 -6.50 -2.88 4.29
N GLN A 108 -5.64 -3.86 4.04
CA GLN A 108 -4.67 -4.37 5.01
C GLN A 108 -3.36 -4.71 4.32
N CYS A 109 -2.24 -4.34 4.92
CA CYS A 109 -0.91 -4.64 4.36
C CYS A 109 -0.04 -5.46 5.32
N THR A 110 0.73 -6.37 4.72
CA THR A 110 1.78 -7.16 5.37
C THR A 110 3.14 -6.82 4.79
N LEU A 111 4.19 -6.94 5.61
CA LEU A 111 5.57 -6.74 5.20
C LEU A 111 6.38 -8.01 5.47
N ALA A 112 7.17 -8.44 4.47
CA ALA A 112 8.07 -9.58 4.57
C ALA A 112 9.39 -9.29 3.83
N TRP A 113 10.44 -10.02 4.16
CA TRP A 113 11.72 -10.02 3.45
C TRP A 113 11.86 -11.31 2.66
N VAL A 114 11.60 -11.24 1.36
CA VAL A 114 11.56 -12.38 0.46
C VAL A 114 12.88 -12.54 -0.27
N LYS A 115 13.29 -13.79 -0.54
CA LYS A 115 14.44 -14.04 -1.41
C LYS A 115 14.11 -13.54 -2.82
N ALA A 116 15.05 -12.82 -3.42
CA ALA A 116 15.00 -12.44 -4.82
C ALA A 116 15.17 -13.65 -5.72
#